data_AF-A0A9N9DEJ8-F1
#
_entry.id   AF-A0A9N9DEJ8-F1
#
_cell.length_a   1.000
_cell.length_b   1.000
_cell.length_c   1.000
_cell.angle_alpha   90.00
_cell.angle_beta   90.00
_cell.angle_gamma   90.00
#
_symmetry.space_group_name_H-M   'P 1'
#
loop_
_entity.id
_entity.type
_entity.pdbx_description
1 polymer ?
#
loop_
_entity_poly.entity_id
_entity_poly.type
_entity_poly.pdbx_seq_one_letter_code
_entity_poly.pdbx_strand_id
1 'polypeptide(L)'
;YNICNVLTEIISDWNLTKKVFTLITDNGLNMIKVGALMTELTQLTCSTHILQLVIRKGLLPVEVLIARAKYLINFFTTSKQIEKLIEIQKNNSHKFLNCKLD
;
A
#
# COMPACT_ATOMS: atom_id res chain seq x y z
N TYR A 1 -17.13 -12.11 -6.64
CA TYR A 1 -17.67 -10.74 -6.59
C TYR A 1 -17.18 -9.99 -7.82
N ASN A 2 -18.08 -9.52 -8.68
CA ASN A 2 -17.71 -8.87 -9.93
C ASN A 2 -17.61 -7.36 -9.68
N ILE A 3 -16.38 -6.81 -9.64
CA ILE A 3 -16.11 -5.40 -9.34
C ILE A 3 -16.88 -4.47 -10.29
N CYS A 4 -17.06 -4.85 -11.56
CA CYS A 4 -17.81 -4.06 -12.53
C CYS A 4 -19.26 -3.83 -12.09
N ASN A 5 -19.95 -4.88 -11.61
CA ASN A 5 -21.35 -4.76 -11.19
C ASN A 5 -21.50 -3.76 -10.05
N VAL A 6 -20.55 -3.78 -9.12
CA VAL A 6 -20.54 -2.96 -7.91
C VAL A 6 -20.26 -1.51 -8.25
N LEU A 7 -19.29 -1.26 -9.14
CA LEU A 7 -19.02 0.07 -9.63
C LEU A 7 -20.23 0.64 -10.39
N THR A 8 -20.88 -0.16 -11.24
CA THR A 8 -22.09 0.26 -11.96
C THR A 8 -23.24 0.57 -11.01
N GLU A 9 -23.45 -0.25 -9.99
CA GLU A 9 -24.46 -0.03 -8.94
C GLU A 9 -24.19 1.27 -8.19
N ILE A 10 -22.96 1.49 -7.69
CA ILE A 10 -22.58 2.72 -6.99
C ILE A 10 -22.74 3.96 -7.88
N ILE A 11 -22.32 3.89 -9.15
CA ILE A 11 -22.45 5.00 -10.11
C ILE A 11 -23.94 5.33 -10.33
N SER A 12 -24.79 4.31 -10.42
CA SER A 12 -26.23 4.46 -10.58
C SER A 12 -26.88 5.06 -9.34
N ASP A 13 -26.60 4.49 -8.16
CA ASP A 13 -27.17 4.90 -6.87
C ASP A 13 -26.83 6.37 -6.54
N TRP A 14 -25.64 6.81 -6.93
CA TRP A 14 -25.19 8.18 -6.73
C TRP A 14 -25.67 9.14 -7.84
N ASN A 15 -26.47 8.67 -8.81
CA ASN A 15 -26.91 9.43 -9.98
C ASN A 15 -25.74 10.06 -10.77
N LEU A 16 -24.64 9.29 -10.90
CA LEU A 16 -23.42 9.66 -11.62
C LEU A 16 -23.35 9.02 -13.01
N THR A 17 -24.38 8.29 -13.43
CA THR A 17 -24.51 7.73 -14.78
C THR A 17 -24.25 8.81 -15.82
N LYS A 18 -23.35 8.54 -16.79
CA LYS A 18 -22.87 9.49 -17.82
C LYS A 18 -22.10 10.72 -17.30
N LYS A 19 -21.79 10.80 -16.01
CA LYS A 19 -20.95 11.87 -15.41
C LYS A 19 -19.55 11.38 -15.05
N VAL A 20 -19.34 10.06 -15.01
CA VAL A 20 -18.03 9.44 -14.84
C VAL A 20 -17.45 9.18 -16.23
N PHE A 21 -16.23 9.67 -16.45
CA PHE A 21 -15.51 9.50 -17.72
C PHE A 21 -14.23 8.69 -17.57
N THR A 22 -13.66 8.69 -16.36
CA THR A 22 -12.34 8.14 -16.11
C THR A 22 -12.35 7.30 -14.83
N LEU A 23 -11.72 6.14 -14.90
CA LEU A 23 -11.46 5.27 -13.76
C LEU A 23 -9.94 5.24 -13.51
N ILE A 24 -9.50 5.74 -12.35
CA ILE A 24 -8.08 5.69 -11.96
C ILE A 24 -7.91 4.56 -10.94
N THR A 25 -7.23 3.48 -11.34
CA THR A 25 -7.07 2.27 -10.49
C THR A 25 -5.64 1.76 -10.48
N ASP A 26 -5.31 0.89 -9.51
CA ASP A 26 -4.04 0.16 -9.55
C ASP A 26 -3.98 -0.82 -10.74
N ASN A 27 -2.78 -1.33 -11.03
CA ASN A 27 -2.55 -2.30 -12.12
C ASN A 27 -2.79 -3.75 -11.67
N GLY A 28 -3.59 -3.96 -10.62
CA GLY A 28 -4.01 -5.29 -10.21
C GLY A 28 -4.80 -5.97 -11.32
N LEU A 29 -4.60 -7.27 -11.49
CA LEU A 29 -5.22 -8.06 -12.58
C LEU A 29 -6.74 -7.89 -12.63
N ASN A 30 -7.38 -7.77 -11.46
CA ASN A 30 -8.82 -7.56 -11.38
C ASN A 30 -9.22 -6.17 -11.86
N MET A 31 -8.43 -5.13 -11.59
CA MET A 31 -8.69 -3.77 -12.05
C MET A 31 -8.42 -3.61 -13.55
N ILE A 32 -7.43 -4.31 -14.10
CA ILE A 32 -7.22 -4.37 -15.55
C ILE A 32 -8.45 -4.98 -16.24
N LYS A 33 -9.02 -6.06 -15.67
CA LYS A 33 -10.26 -6.64 -16.19
C LYS A 33 -11.44 -5.67 -16.12
N VAL A 34 -11.51 -4.82 -15.09
CA VAL A 34 -12.57 -3.82 -14.96
C VAL A 34 -12.56 -2.86 -16.14
N GLY A 35 -11.41 -2.25 -16.48
CA GLY A 35 -11.37 -1.33 -17.62
C GLY A 35 -11.60 -2.01 -18.96
N ALA A 36 -11.23 -3.29 -19.10
CA ALA A 36 -11.58 -4.06 -20.30
C ALA A 36 -13.10 -4.31 -20.44
N LEU A 37 -13.83 -4.39 -19.33
CA LEU A 37 -15.28 -4.64 -19.31
C LEU A 37 -16.10 -3.34 -19.33
N MET A 38 -15.64 -2.27 -18.67
CA MET A 38 -16.30 -0.96 -18.62
C MET A 38 -15.79 -0.04 -19.73
N THR A 39 -15.99 -0.46 -20.98
CA THR A 39 -15.41 0.20 -22.18
C THR A 39 -15.85 1.65 -22.40
N GLU A 40 -16.94 2.09 -21.78
CA GLU A 40 -17.40 3.48 -21.81
C GLU A 40 -16.53 4.43 -20.95
N LEU A 41 -15.72 3.88 -20.05
CA LEU A 41 -14.83 4.65 -19.18
C LEU A 41 -13.37 4.54 -19.64
N THR A 42 -12.66 5.65 -19.60
CA THR A 42 -11.21 5.65 -19.81
C THR A 42 -10.52 5.14 -18.54
N GLN A 43 -9.86 3.99 -18.59
CA GLN A 43 -9.04 3.52 -17.48
C GLN A 43 -7.65 4.16 -17.52
N LEU A 44 -7.23 4.74 -16.40
CA LEU A 44 -5.87 5.21 -16.18
C LEU A 44 -5.24 4.47 -15.00
N THR A 45 -3.95 4.20 -15.08
CA THR A 45 -3.21 3.65 -13.95
C THR A 45 -2.97 4.73 -12.88
N CYS A 46 -3.15 4.35 -11.62
CA CYS A 46 -2.81 5.17 -10.47
C CYS A 46 -1.30 5.46 -10.39
N SER A 47 -0.95 6.75 -10.41
CA SER A 47 0.45 7.21 -10.33
C SER A 47 1.14 6.79 -9.04
N THR A 48 0.41 6.78 -7.91
CA THR A 48 0.94 6.31 -6.62
C THR A 48 1.35 4.85 -6.68
N HIS A 49 0.54 4.00 -7.32
CA HIS A 49 0.86 2.59 -7.48
C HIS A 49 2.08 2.37 -8.40
N ILE A 50 2.17 3.12 -9.50
CA ILE A 50 3.36 3.12 -10.37
C ILE A 50 4.60 3.53 -9.58
N LEU A 51 4.53 4.62 -8.81
CA LEU A 51 5.63 5.09 -7.98
C LEU A 51 6.07 4.00 -6.98
N GLN A 52 5.11 3.35 -6.32
CA GLN A 52 5.39 2.23 -5.41
C GLN A 52 6.11 1.07 -6.12
N LEU A 53 5.68 0.70 -7.34
CA LEU A 53 6.32 -0.35 -8.12
C LEU A 53 7.74 0.04 -8.55
N VAL A 54 7.94 1.28 -8.99
CA VAL A 54 9.25 1.81 -9.38
C VAL A 54 10.20 1.82 -8.20
N ILE A 55 9.77 2.33 -7.04
CA ILE A 55 10.56 2.32 -5.80
C ILE A 55 10.92 0.88 -5.43
N ARG A 56 9.95 -0.04 -5.42
CA ARG A 56 10.20 -1.45 -5.08
C ARG A 56 11.25 -2.08 -6.00
N LYS A 57 11.17 -1.83 -7.31
CA LYS A 57 12.15 -2.32 -8.29
C LYS A 57 13.52 -1.68 -8.10
N GLY A 58 13.56 -0.36 -7.87
CA GLY A 58 14.81 0.39 -7.62
C GLY A 58 15.53 -0.03 -6.34
N LEU A 59 14.81 -0.62 -5.39
CA LEU A 59 15.34 -1.13 -4.13
C LEU A 59 15.84 -2.59 -4.18
N LEU A 60 15.66 -3.31 -5.29
CA LEU A 60 16.17 -4.68 -5.45
C LEU A 60 17.68 -4.80 -5.16
N PRO A 61 18.56 -3.88 -5.60
CA PRO A 61 20.00 -3.97 -5.31
C PRO A 61 20.34 -3.92 -3.82
N VAL A 62 19.44 -3.39 -2.98
CA VAL A 62 19.63 -3.24 -1.53
C VAL A 62 18.68 -4.12 -0.71
N GLU A 63 18.10 -5.16 -1.33
CA GLU A 63 17.12 -6.04 -0.67
C GLU A 63 17.67 -6.70 0.60
N VAL A 64 18.97 -7.02 0.63
CA VAL A 64 19.64 -7.60 1.81
C VAL A 64 19.63 -6.63 2.99
N LEU A 65 19.86 -5.34 2.75
CA LEU A 65 19.80 -4.31 3.80
C LEU A 65 18.37 -4.12 4.30
N ILE A 66 17.41 -4.12 3.38
CA ILE A 66 15.98 -4.05 3.70
C ILE A 66 15.57 -5.26 4.55
N ALA A 67 16.02 -6.46 4.21
CA ALA A 67 15.74 -7.68 4.96
C ALA A 67 16.32 -7.62 6.39
N ARG A 68 17.55 -7.11 6.55
CA ARG A 68 18.17 -6.89 7.87
C ARG A 68 17.41 -5.85 8.70
N ALA A 69 17.00 -4.74 8.09
CA ALA A 69 16.19 -3.73 8.76
C ALA A 69 14.84 -4.30 9.22
N LYS A 70 14.15 -5.05 8.34
CA LYS A 70 12.91 -5.75 8.69
C LYS A 70 13.11 -6.76 9.81
N TYR A 71 14.20 -7.53 9.79
CA TYR A 71 14.53 -8.47 10.86
C TYR A 71 14.68 -7.77 12.20
N LEU A 72 15.43 -6.66 12.25
CA LEU A 72 15.60 -5.87 13.47
C LEU A 72 14.26 -5.32 13.98
N ILE A 73 13.44 -4.75 13.09
CA ILE A 73 12.11 -4.28 13.46
C ILE A 73 11.29 -5.43 14.04
N ASN A 74 11.25 -6.58 13.36
CA ASN A 74 10.47 -7.74 13.80
C ASN A 74 10.98 -8.33 15.14
N PHE A 75 12.29 -8.30 15.37
CA PHE A 75 12.88 -8.70 16.65
C PHE A 75 12.36 -7.81 17.79
N PHE A 76 12.36 -6.49 17.57
CA PHE A 76 11.90 -5.51 18.54
C PHE A 76 10.38 -5.32 18.59
N THR A 77 9.58 -5.88 17.68
CA THR A 77 8.10 -5.82 17.80
C THR A 77 7.53 -6.79 18.84
N THR A 78 8.34 -7.71 19.37
CA THR A 78 7.90 -8.58 20.48
C THR A 78 7.86 -7.80 21.79
N SER A 79 6.79 -7.98 22.59
CA SER A 79 6.53 -7.20 23.82
C SER A 79 7.73 -7.17 24.77
N LYS A 80 8.33 -8.34 25.03
CA LYS A 80 9.48 -8.46 25.93
C LYS A 80 10.73 -7.73 25.42
N GLN A 81 10.98 -7.73 24.11
CA GLN A 81 12.15 -7.06 23.54
C GLN A 81 11.94 -5.54 23.45
N ILE A 82 10.73 -5.08 23.14
CA ILE A 82 10.43 -3.65 23.11
C ILE A 82 10.46 -3.04 24.51
N GLU A 83 9.93 -3.74 25.51
CA GLU A 83 9.97 -3.31 26.92
C GLU A 83 11.41 -3.15 27.39
N LYS A 84 12.25 -4.16 27.13
CA LYS A 84 13.68 -4.12 27.49
C LYS A 84 14.43 -3.01 26.75
N LEU A 85 14.11 -2.77 25.48
CA LEU A 85 14.71 -1.66 24.71
C LEU A 85 14.31 -0.30 25.30
N ILE A 86 13.04 -0.12 25.64
CA ILE A 86 12.52 1.12 26.25
C ILE A 86 13.18 1.36 27.62
N GLU A 87 13.34 0.32 28.43
CA GLU A 87 14.01 0.39 29.74
C GLU A 87 15.46 0.88 29.60
N ILE A 88 16.24 0.28 28.69
CA ILE A 88 17.63 0.67 28.44
C ILE A 88 17.71 2.10 27.89
N GLN A 89 16.79 2.50 27.01
CA GLN A 89 16.75 3.86 26.46
C GLN A 89 16.45 4.92 27.52
N LYS A 90 15.54 4.62 28.46
CA LYS A 90 15.26 5.50 29.62
C LYS A 90 16.49 5.68 30.50
N ASN A 91 17.22 4.61 30.78
CA ASN A 91 18.39 4.65 31.65
C ASN A 91 19.58 5.40 31.03
N ASN A 92 19.71 5.41 29.70
CA ASN A 92 20.84 6.03 29.00
C ASN A 92 20.54 7.43 28.43
N SER A 93 19.40 8.05 28.78
CA SER A 93 19.00 9.39 28.28
C SER A 93 18.98 9.52 26.74
N HIS A 94 18.79 8.40 26.03
CA HIS A 94 18.71 8.40 24.57
C HIS A 94 17.27 8.68 24.09
N LYS A 95 17.14 9.29 22.91
CA LYS A 95 15.86 9.49 22.23
C LYS A 95 15.19 8.14 21.96
N PHE A 96 13.90 8.01 22.25
CA PHE A 96 13.13 6.79 22.01
C PHE A 96 13.13 6.41 20.53
N LEU A 97 13.61 5.21 20.21
CA LEU A 97 13.46 4.64 18.88
C LEU A 97 12.09 3.93 18.82
N ASN A 98 11.14 4.50 18.08
CA ASN A 98 9.86 3.84 17.83
C ASN A 98 9.98 2.98 16.56
N CYS A 99 10.34 1.71 16.75
CA CYS A 99 10.44 0.73 15.67
C CYS A 99 9.06 0.13 15.35
N LYS A 100 8.19 0.90 14.70
CA LYS A 100 6.94 0.38 14.11
C LYS A 100 7.03 0.40 12.59
N LEU A 101 6.58 -0.69 11.97
CA LEU A 101 6.21 -0.72 10.56
C LEU A 101 4.75 -0.27 10.49
N ASP A 102 4.49 0.87 9.85
CA ASP A 102 3.15 1.23 9.37
C ASP A 102 2.83 0.46 8.08
#